data_AF-A0A535SAK8-F1
#
_entry.id   AF-A0A535SAK8-F1
#
_cell.length_a   1.000
_cell.length_b   1.000
_cell.length_c   1.000
_cell.angle_alpha   90.00
_cell.angle_beta   90.00
_cell.angle_gamma   90.00
#
_symmetry.space_group_name_H-M   'P 1'
#
loop_
_entity.id
_entity.type
_entity.pdbx_description
1 polymer ?
#
loop_
_entity_poly.entity_id
_entity_poly.type
_entity_poly.pdbx_seq_one_letter_code
_entity_poly.pdbx_strand_id
1 'polypeptide(L)'
;TRLADTIDLYRDQLSTTMDANLPIVSNDLNKVMRTLTSASIVLMADSLLAGIWGMNFVNIPELHLQYGYFGALALMVVVSLLLLLLFRRLRWF
;
A
#
# COMPACT_ATOMS: atom_id res chain seq x y z
N THR A 1 -38.55 34.92 18.60
CA THR A 1 -37.33 34.25 19.11
C THR A 1 -37.53 32.76 19.43
N ARG A 2 -38.40 32.02 18.72
CA ARG A 2 -38.27 30.54 18.57
C ARG A 2 -37.84 30.15 17.15
N LEU A 3 -38.28 30.93 16.16
CA LEU A 3 -37.87 30.82 14.75
C LEU A 3 -36.37 31.08 14.54
N ALA A 4 -35.81 32.05 15.26
CA ALA A 4 -34.36 32.32 15.22
C ALA A 4 -33.58 31.11 15.75
N ASP A 5 -33.96 30.59 16.93
CA ASP A 5 -33.35 29.39 17.50
C ASP A 5 -33.47 28.17 16.58
N THR A 6 -34.57 28.02 15.85
CA THR A 6 -34.71 26.90 14.89
C THR A 6 -33.78 27.07 13.70
N ILE A 7 -33.64 28.30 13.18
CA ILE A 7 -32.69 28.63 12.09
C ILE A 7 -31.26 28.38 12.53
N ASP A 8 -30.89 28.77 13.76
CA ASP A 8 -29.55 28.53 14.30
C ASP A 8 -29.29 27.03 14.49
N LEU A 9 -30.30 26.27 14.95
CA LEU A 9 -30.18 24.81 15.10
C LEU A 9 -30.02 24.08 13.76
N TYR A 10 -30.73 24.50 12.71
CA TYR A 10 -30.52 23.99 11.36
C TYR A 10 -29.14 24.33 10.79
N ARG A 11 -28.62 25.53 11.07
CA ARG A 11 -27.26 25.93 10.68
C ARG A 11 -26.20 25.09 11.36
N ASP A 12 -26.37 24.82 12.64
CA ASP A 12 -25.44 24.00 13.43
C ASP A 12 -25.46 22.53 12.97
N GLN A 13 -26.62 21.99 12.62
CA GLN A 13 -26.70 20.66 11.99
C GLN A 13 -25.99 20.64 10.62
N LEU A 14 -26.17 21.68 9.80
CA LEU A 14 -25.51 21.76 8.50
C LEU A 14 -23.98 21.82 8.65
N SER A 15 -23.47 22.63 9.57
CA SER A 15 -22.02 22.72 9.83
C SER A 15 -21.48 21.40 10.37
N THR A 16 -22.17 20.78 11.32
CA THR A 16 -21.77 19.48 11.89
C THR A 16 -21.71 18.40 10.82
N THR A 17 -22.64 18.41 9.86
CA THR A 17 -22.63 17.45 8.75
C THR A 17 -21.48 17.72 7.78
N MET A 18 -21.20 18.99 7.48
CA MET A 18 -20.08 19.40 6.64
C MET A 18 -18.73 19.05 7.28
N ASP A 19 -18.59 19.26 8.58
CA ASP A 19 -17.42 18.88 9.37
C ASP A 19 -17.27 17.36 9.47
N ALA A 20 -18.37 16.60 9.42
CA ALA A 20 -18.33 15.14 9.35
C ALA A 20 -17.91 14.59 7.96
N ASN A 21 -18.02 15.39 6.88
CA ASN A 21 -17.56 14.98 5.55
C ASN A 21 -16.02 15.02 5.42
N LEU A 22 -15.36 15.97 6.09
CA LEU A 22 -13.89 16.09 6.09
C LEU A 22 -13.15 14.83 6.59
N PRO A 23 -13.52 14.19 7.72
CA PRO A 23 -12.87 12.96 8.18
C PRO A 23 -13.19 11.77 7.27
N ILE A 24 -14.35 11.73 6.60
CA ILE A 24 -14.69 10.70 5.61
C ILE A 24 -13.72 10.79 4.42
N VAL A 25 -13.60 11.99 3.83
CA VAL A 25 -12.68 12.22 2.70
C VAL A 25 -11.23 11.94 3.11
N SER A 26 -10.83 12.37 4.31
CA SER A 26 -9.48 12.11 4.83
C SER A 26 -9.22 10.62 5.02
N ASN A 27 -10.21 9.85 5.47
CA ASN A 27 -10.09 8.40 5.63
C ASN A 27 -9.97 7.68 4.28
N ASP A 28 -10.73 8.12 3.28
CA ASP A 28 -10.64 7.58 1.91
C ASP A 28 -9.27 7.87 1.28
N LEU A 29 -8.76 9.09 1.43
CA LEU A 29 -7.41 9.44 1.00
C LEU A 29 -6.35 8.59 1.71
N ASN A 30 -6.49 8.39 3.02
CA ASN A 30 -5.56 7.55 3.77
C ASN A 30 -5.60 6.08 3.31
N LYS A 31 -6.79 5.58 2.94
CA LYS A 31 -6.96 4.24 2.36
C LYS A 31 -6.27 4.14 1.00
N VAL A 32 -6.45 5.12 0.11
CA VAL A 32 -5.80 5.16 -1.20
C VAL A 32 -4.27 5.28 -1.07
N MET A 33 -3.78 6.10 -0.15
CA MET A 33 -2.33 6.23 0.11
C MET A 33 -1.73 4.92 0.61
N ARG A 34 -2.43 4.19 1.48
CA ARG A 34 -1.99 2.87 1.96
C ARG A 34 -1.93 1.84 0.84
N THR A 35 -2.95 1.79 -0.03
CA THR A 35 -2.94 0.85 -1.16
C THR A 35 -1.81 1.17 -2.14
N LEU A 36 -1.63 2.44 -2.51
CA LEU A 36 -0.56 2.84 -3.43
C LEU A 36 0.83 2.56 -2.84
N THR A 37 1.04 2.93 -1.57
CA THR A 37 2.32 2.70 -0.87
C THR A 37 2.64 1.21 -0.75
N SER A 38 1.64 0.37 -0.47
CA SER A 38 1.84 -1.08 -0.43
C SER A 38 2.28 -1.65 -1.77
N ALA A 39 1.66 -1.21 -2.87
CA ALA A 39 2.05 -1.63 -4.22
C ALA A 39 3.47 -1.15 -4.57
N SER A 40 3.82 0.09 -4.22
CA SER A 40 5.16 0.63 -4.44
C SER A 40 6.24 -0.14 -3.68
N ILE A 41 5.98 -0.54 -2.43
CA ILE A 41 6.95 -1.29 -1.62
C ILE A 41 7.21 -2.69 -2.22
N VAL A 42 6.16 -3.38 -2.68
CA VAL A 42 6.29 -4.67 -3.37
C VAL A 42 7.15 -4.53 -4.63
N LEU A 43 6.84 -3.57 -5.48
CA LEU A 43 7.59 -3.32 -6.72
C LEU A 43 9.05 -2.92 -6.45
N MET A 44 9.30 -2.14 -5.40
CA MET A 44 10.65 -1.72 -5.03
C MET A 44 11.49 -2.90 -4.54
N ALA A 45 10.91 -3.80 -3.72
CA ALA A 45 11.60 -5.00 -3.26
C ALA A 45 11.96 -5.93 -4.44
N ASP A 46 11.03 -6.16 -5.36
CA ASP A 46 11.28 -6.98 -6.55
C ASP A 46 12.32 -6.32 -7.47
N SER A 47 12.29 -4.99 -7.61
CA SER A 47 13.28 -4.23 -8.40
C SER A 47 14.68 -4.30 -7.79
N LEU A 48 14.82 -4.26 -6.46
CA LEU A 48 16.11 -4.42 -5.79
C LEU A 48 16.68 -5.82 -6.00
N LEU A 49 15.85 -6.86 -5.87
CA LEU A 49 16.26 -8.24 -6.17
C LEU A 49 16.70 -8.38 -7.63
N ALA A 50 15.96 -7.77 -8.55
CA ALA A 50 16.28 -7.77 -9.97
C ALA A 50 17.56 -7.00 -10.28
N GLY A 51 17.81 -5.87 -9.61
CA GLY A 51 19.04 -5.10 -9.76
C GLY A 51 20.27 -5.84 -9.25
N ILE A 52 20.20 -6.45 -8.07
CA ILE A 52 21.31 -7.20 -7.46
C ILE A 52 21.71 -8.38 -8.35
N TRP A 53 20.74 -9.20 -8.77
CA TRP A 53 21.05 -10.34 -9.63
C TRP A 53 21.36 -9.91 -11.06
N GLY A 54 20.61 -8.96 -11.63
CA GLY A 54 20.83 -8.44 -12.98
C GLY A 54 22.24 -7.86 -13.20
N MET A 55 22.87 -7.30 -12.17
CA MET A 55 24.24 -6.77 -12.26
C MET A 55 25.35 -7.80 -12.00
N ASN A 56 25.10 -8.90 -11.26
CA ASN A 56 26.16 -9.81 -10.80
C ASN A 56 25.79 -11.32 -10.87
N PHE A 57 25.04 -11.75 -11.89
CA PHE A 57 24.80 -13.18 -12.16
C PHE A 57 26.09 -14.02 -12.26
N VAL A 58 27.21 -13.40 -12.69
CA VAL A 58 28.51 -14.07 -12.92
C VAL A 58 29.28 -14.37 -11.63
N ASN A 59 29.08 -13.58 -10.56
CA ASN A 59 29.89 -13.67 -9.35
C ASN A 59 29.22 -14.50 -8.22
N ILE A 60 28.06 -15.10 -8.49
CA ILE A 60 27.34 -15.95 -7.54
C ILE A 60 27.49 -17.42 -7.98
N PRO A 61 28.40 -18.20 -7.36
CA PRO A 61 28.69 -19.56 -7.79
C PRO A 61 27.49 -20.52 -7.69
N GLU A 62 26.53 -20.24 -6.80
CA GLU A 62 25.29 -21.02 -6.63
C GLU A 62 24.31 -20.89 -7.82
N LEU A 63 24.46 -19.86 -8.65
CA LEU A 63 23.59 -19.57 -9.79
C LEU A 63 24.08 -20.18 -11.12
N HIS A 64 25.27 -20.80 -11.10
CA HIS A 64 25.88 -21.44 -12.27
C HIS A 64 25.32 -22.87 -12.52
N LEU A 65 24.56 -23.41 -11.57
CA LEU A 65 23.73 -24.60 -11.76
C LEU A 65 22.71 -24.36 -12.88
N GLN A 66 22.40 -25.37 -13.70
CA GLN A 66 21.47 -25.28 -14.83
C GLN A 66 20.09 -24.68 -14.48
N TYR A 67 19.72 -24.65 -13.19
CA TYR A 67 18.46 -24.10 -12.68
C TYR A 67 18.61 -22.84 -11.81
N GLY A 68 19.80 -22.23 -11.70
CA GLY A 68 20.03 -21.05 -10.87
C GLY A 68 19.14 -19.86 -11.22
N TYR A 69 18.87 -19.64 -12.51
CA TYR A 69 17.93 -18.64 -12.99
C TYR A 69 16.49 -18.89 -12.51
N PHE A 70 16.03 -20.15 -12.56
CA PHE A 70 14.70 -20.52 -12.06
C PHE A 70 14.60 -20.41 -10.54
N GLY A 71 15.69 -20.70 -9.81
CA GLY A 71 15.78 -20.51 -8.36
C GLY A 71 15.68 -19.04 -7.95
N ALA A 72 16.40 -18.16 -8.64
CA ALA A 72 16.30 -16.71 -8.45
C ALA A 72 14.87 -16.21 -8.71
N LEU A 73 14.26 -16.66 -9.80
CA LEU A 73 12.90 -16.27 -10.17
C LEU A 73 11.87 -16.77 -9.14
N ALA A 74 12.04 -17.99 -8.63
CA ALA A 74 11.22 -18.53 -7.55
C ALA A 74 11.37 -17.71 -6.26
N LEU A 75 12.58 -17.27 -5.92
CA LEU A 75 12.83 -16.47 -4.73
C LEU A 75 12.22 -15.07 -4.83
N MET A 76 12.28 -14.41 -6.00
CA MET A 76 11.53 -13.18 -6.26
C MET A 76 10.03 -13.37 -6.03
N VAL A 77 9.45 -14.41 -6.63
CA VAL A 77 8.02 -14.71 -6.45
C VAL A 77 7.69 -14.97 -4.99
N VAL A 78 8.53 -15.71 -4.26
CA VAL A 78 8.36 -15.97 -2.82
C VAL A 78 8.40 -14.67 -2.01
N VAL A 79 9.37 -13.79 -2.26
CA VAL A 79 9.49 -12.51 -1.54
C VAL A 79 8.29 -11.61 -1.83
N SER A 80 7.88 -11.51 -3.09
CA SER A 80 6.68 -10.76 -3.50
C SER A 80 5.42 -11.31 -2.83
N LEU A 81 5.25 -12.64 -2.76
CA LEU A 81 4.14 -13.30 -2.06
C LEU A 81 4.17 -13.02 -0.55
N LEU A 82 5.36 -13.06 0.06
CA LEU A 82 5.55 -12.86 1.49
C LEU A 82 5.20 -11.42 1.88
N LEU A 83 5.63 -10.44 1.08
CA LEU A 83 5.22 -9.04 1.20
C LEU A 83 3.71 -8.86 1.03
N LEU A 84 3.09 -9.47 0.02
CA LEU A 84 1.64 -9.45 -0.18
C LEU A 84 0.88 -10.02 1.02
N LEU A 85 1.32 -11.15 1.56
CA LEU A 85 0.74 -11.76 2.75
C LEU A 85 0.91 -10.87 3.99
N LEU A 86 2.05 -10.20 4.12
CA LEU A 86 2.33 -9.28 5.22
C LEU A 86 1.42 -8.05 5.14
N PHE A 87 1.24 -7.46 3.95
CA PHE A 87 0.27 -6.38 3.72
C PHE A 87 -1.18 -6.81 3.96
N ARG A 88 -1.55 -8.04 3.57
CA ARG A 88 -2.87 -8.61 3.88
C ARG A 88 -3.08 -8.77 5.39
N ARG A 89 -2.05 -9.22 6.12
CA ARG A 89 -2.12 -9.37 7.59
C ARG A 89 -2.17 -8.02 8.31
N LEU A 90 -1.51 -7.00 7.77
CA LEU A 90 -1.54 -5.64 8.29
C LEU A 90 -2.91 -4.93 8.10
N ARG A 91 -3.89 -5.57 7.44
CA ARG A 91 -5.20 -4.96 7.12
C ARG A 91 -5.06 -3.62 6.38
N TRP A 92 -4.03 -3.51 5.53
CA TRP A 92 -3.88 -2.37 4.62
C TRP A 92 -4.80 -2.47 3.39
N PHE A 93 -5.42 -3.64 3.21
CA PHE A 93 -6.55 -3.87 2.31
C PHE A 93 -7.88 -3.76 3.06
#